data_AF-A0AAD7NLQ0-F1
#
_entry.id   AF-A0AAD7NLQ0-F1
#
_cell.length_a   1.000
_cell.length_b   1.000
_cell.length_c   1.000
_cell.angle_alpha   90.00
_cell.angle_beta   90.00
_cell.angle_gamma   90.00
#
_symmetry.space_group_name_H-M   'P 1'
#
loop_
_entity.id
_entity.type
_entity.pdbx_description
1 polymer ?
#
loop_
_entity_poly.entity_id
_entity_poly.type
_entity_poly.pdbx_seq_one_letter_code
_entity_poly.pdbx_strand_id
1 'polypeptide(L)'
;MEPLDLIQEDPGFGSLKPTPDSPESRRAPCTLADLPPEIMSIVFEFCLPFPVMPVPSKAPLLLGQVCGRWREIALSTPQLWNTIHLHDPYSSGICSLLEVWLARALACGLTIALTWSRVDWRSMAVWNTVIQFSDHWKRITLDLPYHELERLKFLLKGRFASVERLFLTVRSPAPRRVDPFHPFFASIPSFDDTLSIFEDATRLKTFNWTNVPYRPLSLRLPCSGLEHVVLAGIADHQC
;
A
#
# COMPACT_ATOMS: atom_id res chain seq x y z
N MET A 1 -68.02 -64.76 -44.94
CA MET A 1 -68.07 -64.00 -46.20
C MET A 1 -66.84 -63.11 -46.19
N GLU A 2 -65.72 -63.64 -46.69
CA GLU A 2 -64.54 -62.86 -47.09
C GLU A 2 -64.93 -61.96 -48.28
N PRO A 3 -64.20 -60.88 -48.68
CA PRO A 3 -62.73 -60.90 -48.85
C PRO A 3 -61.93 -59.54 -48.79
N LEU A 4 -60.57 -59.66 -48.91
CA LEU A 4 -59.57 -58.75 -49.58
C LEU A 4 -59.31 -57.34 -48.98
N ASP A 5 -58.10 -56.76 -48.91
CA ASP A 5 -56.70 -57.14 -49.17
C ASP A 5 -55.80 -55.93 -48.74
N LEU A 6 -54.46 -56.09 -48.78
CA LEU A 6 -53.37 -55.06 -48.84
C LEU A 6 -52.37 -55.02 -47.67
N ILE A 7 -51.35 -55.90 -47.73
CA ILE A 7 -49.93 -55.60 -48.08
C ILE A 7 -49.44 -54.19 -47.63
N GLN A 8 -48.39 -53.98 -46.83
CA GLN A 8 -46.97 -54.30 -47.09
C GLN A 8 -46.09 -54.07 -45.84
N GLU A 9 -45.09 -54.93 -45.64
CA GLU A 9 -43.99 -54.79 -44.67
C GLU A 9 -42.96 -53.75 -45.14
N ASP A 10 -42.50 -52.89 -44.23
CA ASP A 10 -41.48 -51.86 -44.47
C ASP A 10 -40.08 -52.34 -43.98
N PRO A 11 -39.02 -52.29 -44.81
CA PRO A 11 -37.70 -52.76 -44.43
C PRO A 11 -36.82 -51.63 -43.84
N GLY A 12 -36.17 -51.94 -42.71
CA GLY A 12 -34.84 -51.42 -42.40
C GLY A 12 -34.74 -50.00 -41.81
N PHE A 13 -34.78 -49.90 -40.48
CA PHE A 13 -34.07 -48.82 -39.79
C PHE A 13 -32.62 -49.26 -39.51
N GLY A 14 -31.76 -49.01 -40.50
CA GLY A 14 -30.32 -49.12 -40.35
C GLY A 14 -29.80 -48.18 -39.26
N SER A 15 -28.95 -48.71 -38.40
CA SER A 15 -28.22 -47.98 -37.37
C SER A 15 -27.45 -46.81 -37.98
N LEU A 16 -27.89 -45.57 -37.72
CA LEU A 16 -27.05 -44.39 -37.94
C LEU A 16 -25.88 -44.46 -36.95
N LYS A 17 -24.71 -44.90 -37.44
CA LYS A 17 -23.45 -44.63 -36.76
C LYS A 17 -23.23 -43.11 -36.74
N PRO A 18 -22.82 -42.53 -35.61
CA PRO A 18 -22.43 -41.13 -35.58
C PRO A 18 -21.24 -40.95 -36.53
N THR A 19 -21.38 -40.02 -37.47
CA THR A 19 -20.28 -39.52 -38.29
C THR A 19 -19.16 -39.01 -37.38
N PRO A 20 -17.89 -39.36 -37.62
CA PRO A 20 -16.79 -38.77 -36.89
C PRO A 20 -16.74 -37.29 -37.30
N ASP A 21 -17.13 -36.42 -36.39
CA ASP A 21 -17.04 -34.98 -36.55
C ASP A 21 -15.62 -34.60 -37.01
N SER A 22 -15.59 -33.75 -38.03
CA SER A 22 -14.40 -33.07 -38.54
C SER A 22 -13.57 -32.52 -37.37
N PRO A 23 -12.22 -32.51 -37.45
CA PRO A 23 -11.37 -31.92 -36.41
C PRO A 23 -11.48 -30.39 -36.49
N GLU A 24 -12.62 -29.85 -36.11
CA GLU A 24 -12.71 -28.46 -35.73
C GLU A 24 -11.70 -28.26 -34.61
N SER A 25 -10.70 -27.45 -34.92
CA SER A 25 -9.66 -26.98 -34.03
C SER A 25 -10.30 -26.40 -32.77
N ARG A 26 -10.56 -27.27 -31.78
CA ARG A 26 -10.92 -26.86 -30.42
C ARG A 26 -9.68 -26.21 -29.85
N ARG A 27 -9.52 -24.90 -30.10
CA ARG A 27 -8.56 -24.10 -29.34
C ARG A 27 -8.90 -24.32 -27.87
N ALA A 28 -7.99 -24.95 -27.14
CA ALA A 28 -8.13 -25.12 -25.71
C ALA A 28 -8.42 -23.73 -25.11
N PRO A 29 -9.36 -23.61 -24.15
CA PRO A 29 -9.63 -22.33 -23.53
C PRO A 29 -8.33 -21.81 -22.93
N CYS A 30 -7.86 -20.66 -23.43
CA CYS A 30 -6.68 -19.99 -22.90
C CYS A 30 -7.03 -19.54 -21.48
N THR A 31 -6.41 -20.17 -20.49
CA THR A 31 -6.66 -19.89 -19.09
C THR A 31 -5.69 -18.81 -18.60
N LEU A 32 -5.96 -18.23 -17.43
CA LEU A 32 -4.99 -17.34 -16.78
C LEU A 32 -3.64 -18.04 -16.54
N ALA A 33 -3.61 -19.38 -16.52
CA ALA A 33 -2.40 -20.17 -16.36
C ALA A 33 -1.52 -20.19 -17.63
N ASP A 34 -2.00 -19.70 -18.77
CA ASP A 34 -1.26 -19.68 -20.04
C ASP A 34 -0.63 -18.30 -20.35
N LEU A 35 -1.00 -17.26 -19.59
CA LEU A 35 -0.44 -15.91 -19.75
C LEU A 35 1.03 -15.86 -19.33
N PRO A 36 1.92 -15.15 -20.06
CA PRO A 36 3.29 -14.94 -19.62
C PRO A 36 3.38 -14.26 -18.24
N PRO A 37 4.46 -14.51 -17.46
CA PRO A 37 4.67 -13.88 -16.16
C PRO A 37 4.52 -12.36 -16.17
N GLU A 38 5.00 -11.68 -17.22
CA GLU A 38 4.99 -10.22 -17.35
C GLU A 38 3.54 -9.68 -17.41
N ILE A 39 2.66 -10.36 -18.14
CA ILE A 39 1.25 -9.98 -18.24
C ILE A 39 0.54 -10.26 -16.91
N MET A 40 0.89 -11.36 -16.25
CA MET A 40 0.35 -11.66 -14.93
C MET A 40 0.77 -10.64 -13.88
N SER A 41 2.03 -10.19 -13.88
CA SER A 41 2.52 -9.13 -13.01
C SER A 41 1.71 -7.85 -13.18
N ILE A 42 1.42 -7.45 -14.42
CA ILE A 42 0.55 -6.28 -14.70
C ILE A 42 -0.84 -6.49 -14.11
N VAL A 43 -1.48 -7.64 -14.34
CA VAL A 43 -2.80 -7.96 -13.77
C VAL A 43 -2.77 -7.92 -12.24
N PHE A 44 -1.71 -8.44 -11.62
CA PHE A 44 -1.52 -8.43 -10.17
C PHE A 44 -1.37 -7.03 -9.61
N GLU A 45 -0.65 -6.15 -10.30
CA GLU A 45 -0.54 -4.73 -9.92
C GLU A 45 -1.91 -4.05 -9.92
N PHE A 46 -2.76 -4.34 -10.91
CA PHE A 46 -4.15 -3.84 -10.95
C PHE A 46 -5.06 -4.42 -9.86
N CYS A 47 -4.65 -5.51 -9.21
CA CYS A 47 -5.38 -6.14 -8.11
C CYS A 47 -4.97 -5.60 -6.74
N LEU A 48 -3.96 -4.72 -6.66
CA LEU A 48 -3.55 -4.14 -5.39
C LEU A 48 -4.67 -3.27 -4.80
N PRO A 49 -5.03 -3.46 -3.52
CA PRO A 49 -6.01 -2.61 -2.87
C PRO A 49 -5.40 -1.24 -2.55
N PHE A 50 -6.25 -0.24 -2.32
CA PHE A 50 -5.84 1.00 -1.68
C PHE A 50 -6.69 1.21 -0.42
N PRO A 51 -6.07 1.26 0.79
CA PRO A 51 -4.64 1.10 1.09
C PRO A 51 -4.11 -0.34 0.95
N VAL A 52 -2.80 -0.49 0.68
CA VAL A 52 -2.11 -1.81 0.66
C VAL A 52 -1.73 -2.22 2.09
N MET A 53 -2.63 -2.94 2.75
CA MET A 53 -2.40 -3.49 4.09
C MET A 53 -1.82 -4.90 4.00
N PRO A 54 -0.86 -5.29 4.87
CA PRO A 54 -0.23 -6.60 4.79
C PRO A 54 -1.10 -7.69 5.48
N VAL A 55 -2.31 -7.88 4.96
CA VAL A 55 -3.28 -8.85 5.47
C VAL A 55 -3.41 -10.04 4.50
N PRO A 56 -3.50 -11.29 5.01
CA PRO A 56 -3.52 -12.48 4.14
C PRO A 56 -4.67 -12.52 3.13
N SER A 57 -5.80 -11.86 3.44
CA SER A 57 -7.01 -11.83 2.61
C SER A 57 -7.00 -10.76 1.51
N LYS A 58 -5.87 -10.05 1.31
CA LYS A 58 -5.72 -9.00 0.30
C LYS A 58 -4.44 -9.19 -0.50
N ALA A 59 -4.43 -8.68 -1.74
CA ALA A 59 -3.20 -8.62 -2.52
C ALA A 59 -2.17 -7.70 -1.83
N PRO A 60 -0.87 -8.00 -1.94
CA PRO A 60 -0.28 -9.06 -2.75
C PRO A 60 -0.28 -10.45 -2.09
N LEU A 61 -0.53 -10.55 -0.78
CA LEU A 61 -0.44 -11.83 -0.04
C LEU A 61 -1.47 -12.87 -0.51
N LEU A 62 -2.69 -12.44 -0.84
CA LEU A 62 -3.75 -13.30 -1.37
C LEU A 62 -3.33 -13.96 -2.70
N LEU A 63 -2.59 -13.25 -3.56
CA LEU A 63 -2.15 -13.77 -4.86
C LEU A 63 -1.25 -14.99 -4.68
N GLY A 64 -0.40 -14.97 -3.65
CA GLY A 64 0.46 -16.08 -3.28
C GLY A 64 -0.28 -17.28 -2.67
N GLN A 65 -1.58 -17.19 -2.40
CA GLN A 65 -2.38 -18.28 -1.85
C GLN A 65 -3.16 -19.06 -2.92
N VAL A 66 -3.25 -18.54 -4.15
CA VAL A 66 -4.05 -19.14 -5.23
C VAL A 66 -3.40 -20.42 -5.77
N CYS A 67 -2.17 -20.35 -6.28
CA CYS A 67 -1.40 -21.50 -6.72
C CYS A 67 0.11 -21.21 -6.67
N GLY A 68 0.95 -22.24 -6.86
CA GLY A 68 2.41 -22.11 -6.82
C GLY A 68 2.96 -21.11 -7.85
N ARG A 69 2.42 -21.12 -9.08
CA ARG A 69 2.81 -20.21 -10.16
C ARG A 69 2.51 -18.75 -9.83
N TRP A 70 1.33 -18.47 -9.28
CA TRP A 70 0.96 -17.11 -8.86
C TRP A 70 1.84 -16.62 -7.72
N ARG A 71 2.18 -17.51 -6.79
CA ARG A 71 3.13 -17.21 -5.71
C ARG A 71 4.50 -16.85 -6.25
N GLU A 72 5.04 -17.63 -7.18
CA GLU A 72 6.34 -17.35 -7.80
C GLU A 72 6.35 -15.98 -8.48
N ILE A 73 5.35 -15.70 -9.32
CA ILE A 73 5.21 -14.41 -10.02
C ILE A 73 5.04 -13.26 -9.02
N ALA A 74 4.18 -13.43 -8.01
CA ALA A 74 3.97 -12.38 -7.01
C ALA A 74 5.25 -12.09 -6.23
N LEU A 75 6.01 -13.12 -5.84
CA LEU A 75 7.28 -12.97 -5.13
C LEU A 75 8.39 -12.34 -5.99
N SER A 76 8.39 -12.59 -7.30
CA SER A 76 9.37 -12.06 -8.25
C SER A 76 8.99 -10.71 -8.87
N THR A 77 7.86 -10.11 -8.46
CA THR A 77 7.38 -8.81 -8.95
C THR A 77 7.53 -7.72 -7.87
N PRO A 78 8.64 -6.96 -7.84
CA PRO A 78 8.92 -5.99 -6.77
C PRO A 78 7.88 -4.87 -6.63
N GLN A 79 7.20 -4.52 -7.72
CA GLN A 79 6.15 -3.49 -7.77
C GLN A 79 4.99 -3.81 -6.82
N LEU A 80 4.70 -5.10 -6.58
CA LEU A 80 3.66 -5.53 -5.65
C LEU A 80 4.02 -5.27 -4.18
N TRP A 81 5.31 -5.10 -3.89
CA TRP A 81 5.85 -4.96 -2.53
C TRP A 81 6.39 -3.55 -2.25
N ASN A 82 6.37 -2.65 -3.24
CA ASN A 82 6.90 -1.30 -3.08
C ASN A 82 6.01 -0.40 -2.20
N THR A 83 4.77 -0.81 -1.90
CA THR A 83 3.80 -0.01 -1.14
C THR A 83 3.34 -0.77 0.09
N ILE A 84 3.30 -0.11 1.25
CA ILE A 84 2.76 -0.68 2.47
C ILE A 84 2.09 0.39 3.35
N HIS A 85 0.93 0.05 3.88
CA HIS A 85 0.18 0.85 4.83
C HIS A 85 0.06 0.10 6.15
N LEU A 86 0.41 0.76 7.25
CA LEU A 86 0.36 0.21 8.59
C LEU A 86 -0.43 1.14 9.51
N HIS A 87 -1.35 0.56 10.27
CA HIS A 87 -2.12 1.24 11.30
C HIS A 87 -1.88 0.53 12.62
N ASP A 88 -1.37 1.28 13.61
CA ASP A 88 -1.00 0.76 14.93
C ASP A 88 -0.20 -0.57 14.86
N PRO A 89 0.95 -0.59 14.14
CA PRO A 89 1.75 -1.80 13.91
C PRO A 89 2.47 -2.27 15.18
N TYR A 90 1.74 -2.80 16.14
CA TYR A 90 2.28 -3.26 17.42
C TYR A 90 2.28 -4.78 17.59
N SER A 91 1.86 -5.53 16.57
CA SER A 91 1.82 -6.99 16.62
C SER A 91 3.22 -7.60 16.58
N SER A 92 3.43 -8.71 17.29
CA SER A 92 4.74 -9.35 17.45
C SER A 92 5.39 -9.83 16.14
N GLY A 93 4.61 -10.01 15.07
CA GLY A 93 5.11 -10.43 13.75
C GLY A 93 5.35 -9.30 12.76
N ILE A 94 5.06 -8.05 13.12
CA ILE A 94 5.05 -6.96 12.14
C ILE A 94 6.44 -6.59 11.62
N CYS A 95 7.47 -6.68 12.47
CA CYS A 95 8.86 -6.40 12.08
C CYS A 95 9.35 -7.42 11.05
N SER A 96 9.14 -8.72 11.31
CA SER A 96 9.52 -9.77 10.35
C SER A 96 8.74 -9.66 9.04
N LEU A 97 7.45 -9.30 9.11
CA LEU A 97 6.65 -9.05 7.92
C LEU A 97 7.17 -7.85 7.13
N LEU A 98 7.53 -6.77 7.81
CA LEU A 98 8.14 -5.58 7.21
C LEU A 98 9.47 -5.90 6.54
N GLU A 99 10.38 -6.61 7.22
CA GLU A 99 11.67 -7.02 6.65
C GLU A 99 11.47 -7.80 5.34
N VAL A 100 10.56 -8.78 5.37
CA VAL A 100 10.23 -9.58 4.20
C VAL A 100 9.60 -8.73 3.09
N TRP A 101 8.70 -7.81 3.45
CA TRP A 101 8.03 -6.94 2.49
C TRP A 101 9.01 -5.97 1.82
N LEU A 102 9.82 -5.28 2.63
CA LEU A 102 10.79 -4.29 2.18
C LEU A 102 11.92 -4.95 1.37
N ALA A 103 12.38 -6.14 1.76
CA ALA A 103 13.37 -6.89 0.98
C ALA A 103 12.87 -7.26 -0.42
N ARG A 104 11.56 -7.50 -0.60
CA ARG A 104 10.97 -7.85 -1.91
C ARG A 104 10.75 -6.66 -2.82
N ALA A 105 10.66 -5.46 -2.27
CA ALA A 105 10.60 -4.24 -3.09
C ALA A 105 11.90 -4.01 -3.88
N LEU A 106 13.01 -4.69 -3.52
CA LEU A 106 14.33 -4.54 -4.15
C LEU A 106 14.71 -3.06 -4.27
N ALA A 107 15.15 -2.63 -5.47
CA ALA A 107 15.53 -1.25 -5.76
C ALA A 107 14.34 -0.34 -6.12
N CYS A 108 13.08 -0.83 -6.04
CA CYS A 108 11.93 0.01 -6.32
C CYS A 108 11.74 1.08 -5.24
N GLY A 109 11.33 2.28 -5.66
CA GLY A 109 11.04 3.36 -4.72
C GLY A 109 9.88 3.00 -3.79
N LEU A 110 10.11 3.02 -2.49
CA LEU A 110 9.17 2.63 -1.45
C LEU A 110 8.13 3.71 -1.18
N THR A 111 6.88 3.28 -1.06
CA THR A 111 5.75 4.06 -0.57
C THR A 111 5.31 3.50 0.77
N ILE A 112 5.62 4.21 1.86
CA ILE A 112 5.31 3.75 3.22
C ILE A 112 4.33 4.73 3.86
N ALA A 113 3.21 4.21 4.35
CA ALA A 113 2.26 4.97 5.15
C ALA A 113 2.15 4.35 6.55
N LEU A 114 2.50 5.13 7.57
CA LEU A 114 2.52 4.69 8.96
C LEU A 114 1.58 5.57 9.78
N THR A 115 0.60 4.95 10.41
CA THR A 115 -0.38 5.61 11.29
C THR A 115 -0.27 5.06 12.71
N TRP A 116 -0.15 5.95 13.69
CA TRP A 116 -0.08 5.61 15.12
C TRP A 116 -1.10 6.38 15.93
N SER A 117 -2.14 5.72 16.41
CA SER A 117 -3.17 6.34 17.23
C SER A 117 -2.64 6.74 18.61
N ARG A 118 -1.59 6.06 19.11
CA ARG A 118 -1.03 6.24 20.46
C ARG A 118 0.50 6.18 20.45
N VAL A 119 1.11 6.65 21.53
CA VAL A 119 2.53 6.41 21.82
C VAL A 119 2.66 5.00 22.38
N ASP A 120 3.53 4.19 21.79
CA ASP A 120 3.87 2.85 22.29
C ASP A 120 5.39 2.65 22.15
N TRP A 121 6.02 1.88 23.02
CA TRP A 121 7.46 1.60 22.91
C TRP A 121 7.77 0.67 21.71
N ARG A 122 6.80 -0.17 21.30
CA ARG A 122 6.93 -1.11 20.19
C ARG A 122 7.09 -0.43 18.83
N SER A 123 6.62 0.81 18.66
CA SER A 123 6.84 1.54 17.41
C SER A 123 8.32 1.79 17.14
N MET A 124 9.19 1.81 18.16
CA MET A 124 10.64 1.91 17.96
C MET A 124 11.19 0.74 17.15
N ALA A 125 10.68 -0.48 17.38
CA ALA A 125 11.09 -1.67 16.62
C ALA A 125 10.66 -1.55 15.14
N VAL A 126 9.45 -1.05 14.89
CA VAL A 126 8.96 -0.78 13.53
C VAL A 126 9.85 0.24 12.82
N TRP A 127 10.18 1.34 13.49
CA TRP A 127 11.06 2.35 12.92
C TRP A 127 12.46 1.83 12.65
N ASN A 128 13.05 1.06 13.57
CA ASN A 128 14.35 0.42 13.37
C ASN A 128 14.39 -0.51 12.16
N THR A 129 13.27 -1.15 11.80
CA THR A 129 13.15 -1.91 10.56
C THR A 129 13.00 -0.97 9.35
N VAL A 130 12.11 0.01 9.41
CA VAL A 130 11.76 0.88 8.28
C VAL A 130 12.94 1.76 7.84
N ILE A 131 13.74 2.27 8.78
CA ILE A 131 14.91 3.12 8.48
C ILE A 131 16.04 2.40 7.73
N GLN A 132 16.10 1.07 7.80
CA GLN A 132 17.11 0.28 7.08
C GLN A 132 16.98 0.44 5.56
N PHE A 133 15.80 0.85 5.09
CA PHE A 133 15.49 1.06 3.68
C PHE A 133 15.27 2.53 3.33
N SER A 134 15.78 3.45 4.17
CA SER A 134 15.58 4.91 4.01
C SER A 134 16.08 5.46 2.67
N ASP A 135 17.14 4.87 2.11
CA ASP A 135 17.69 5.26 0.82
C ASP A 135 16.74 4.98 -0.36
N HIS A 136 15.73 4.14 -0.16
CA HIS A 136 14.72 3.79 -1.18
C HIS A 136 13.38 4.49 -0.95
N TRP A 137 13.21 5.26 0.13
CA TRP A 137 11.95 5.94 0.41
C TRP A 137 11.64 6.97 -0.69
N LYS A 138 10.54 6.75 -1.42
CA LYS A 138 10.05 7.66 -2.46
C LYS A 138 8.85 8.47 -1.99
N ARG A 139 7.92 7.83 -1.28
CA ARG A 139 6.78 8.48 -0.65
C ARG A 139 6.66 8.02 0.81
N ILE A 140 6.61 8.97 1.73
CA ILE A 140 6.38 8.72 3.15
C ILE A 140 5.13 9.45 3.60
N THR A 141 4.23 8.72 4.27
CA THR A 141 3.05 9.29 4.93
C THR A 141 3.13 8.96 6.42
N LEU A 142 3.20 10.00 7.25
CA LEU A 142 3.27 9.87 8.70
C LEU A 142 2.02 10.49 9.30
N ASP A 143 1.26 9.70 10.04
CA ASP A 143 0.13 10.17 10.83
C ASP A 143 0.25 9.70 12.28
N LEU A 144 0.73 10.57 13.16
CA LEU A 144 1.17 10.18 14.51
C LEU A 144 1.00 11.31 15.53
N PRO A 145 0.97 11.01 16.84
CA PRO A 145 0.88 12.03 17.87
C PRO A 145 2.20 12.78 18.00
N TYR A 146 2.16 14.05 18.42
CA TYR A 146 3.36 14.88 18.58
C TYR A 146 4.50 14.20 19.37
N HIS A 147 4.17 13.59 20.51
CA HIS A 147 5.15 12.92 21.37
C HIS A 147 5.89 11.78 20.67
N GLU A 148 5.25 11.13 19.68
CA GLU A 148 5.89 10.08 18.90
C GLU A 148 6.90 10.69 17.91
N LEU A 149 6.55 11.79 17.23
CA LEU A 149 7.47 12.48 16.31
C LEU A 149 8.70 12.98 17.06
N GLU A 150 8.48 13.60 18.22
CA GLU A 150 9.54 14.16 19.06
C GLU A 150 10.49 13.09 19.56
N ARG A 151 9.95 11.93 19.98
CA ARG A 151 10.76 10.79 20.40
C ARG A 151 11.63 10.24 19.26
N LEU A 152 11.15 10.30 18.03
CA LEU A 152 11.81 9.75 16.85
C LEU A 152 12.76 10.74 16.16
N LYS A 153 12.83 11.99 16.62
CA LYS A 153 13.57 13.06 15.94
C LYS A 153 15.02 12.68 15.62
N PHE A 154 15.72 12.10 16.59
CA PHE A 154 17.13 11.71 16.42
C PHE A 154 17.29 10.50 15.51
N LEU A 155 16.29 9.62 15.46
CA LEU A 155 16.32 8.41 14.62
C LEU A 155 16.08 8.75 13.14
N LEU A 156 15.18 9.72 12.90
CA LEU A 156 14.72 10.10 11.56
C LEU A 156 15.59 11.19 10.89
N LYS A 157 16.38 11.92 11.68
CA LYS A 157 17.29 12.93 11.15
C LYS A 157 18.26 12.33 10.13
N GLY A 158 18.36 12.93 8.95
CA GLY A 158 19.29 12.46 7.91
C GLY A 158 18.78 11.25 7.11
N ARG A 159 17.49 10.89 7.20
CA ARG A 159 16.90 9.72 6.55
C ARG A 159 15.95 10.05 5.40
N PHE A 160 15.73 11.32 5.08
CA PHE A 160 14.73 11.73 4.08
C PHE A 160 15.35 12.09 2.73
N ALA A 161 16.65 11.93 2.54
CA ALA A 161 17.37 12.33 1.32
C ALA A 161 16.75 11.81 0.00
N SER A 162 16.19 10.60 0.00
CA SER A 162 15.56 10.00 -1.19
C SER A 162 14.08 10.35 -1.39
N VAL A 163 13.43 10.94 -0.38
CA VAL A 163 11.98 11.14 -0.35
C VAL A 163 11.56 12.22 -1.33
N GLU A 164 10.63 11.88 -2.24
CA GLU A 164 10.07 12.80 -3.23
C GLU A 164 8.73 13.38 -2.76
N ARG A 165 7.97 12.63 -1.95
CA ARG A 165 6.66 13.06 -1.46
C ARG A 165 6.50 12.72 0.02
N LEU A 166 6.28 13.74 0.84
CA LEU A 166 6.10 13.62 2.28
C LEU A 166 4.72 14.16 2.66
N PHE A 167 3.94 13.32 3.34
CA PHE A 167 2.65 13.66 3.91
C PHE A 167 2.76 13.52 5.43
N LEU A 168 2.52 14.59 6.16
CA LEU A 168 2.65 14.65 7.60
C LEU A 168 1.32 15.05 8.21
N THR A 169 0.88 14.30 9.20
CA THR A 169 -0.24 14.65 10.07
C THR A 169 0.25 14.47 11.49
N VAL A 170 0.35 15.57 12.24
CA VAL A 170 0.75 15.50 13.65
C VAL A 170 -0.45 15.78 14.51
N ARG A 171 -0.94 14.76 15.22
CA ARG A 171 -2.05 14.92 16.17
C ARG A 171 -1.55 15.66 17.41
N SER A 172 -2.18 16.79 17.69
CA SER A 172 -1.95 17.56 18.90
C SER A 172 -2.48 16.81 20.13
N PRO A 173 -1.77 16.81 21.27
CA PRO A 173 -2.30 16.35 22.55
C PRO A 173 -3.37 17.30 23.11
N ALA A 174 -3.50 18.52 22.56
CA ALA A 174 -4.50 19.48 23.02
C ALA A 174 -5.93 18.99 22.72
N PRO A 175 -6.87 19.16 23.67
CA PRO A 175 -8.29 18.96 23.38
C PRO A 175 -8.69 19.87 22.21
N ARG A 176 -9.56 19.37 21.30
CA ARG A 176 -9.99 20.07 20.08
C ARG A 176 -10.64 21.46 20.30
N ARG A 177 -10.84 21.89 21.56
CA ARG A 177 -11.61 23.08 21.97
C ARG A 177 -10.87 24.00 22.94
N VAL A 178 -9.54 23.93 22.98
CA VAL A 178 -8.76 24.85 23.82
C VAL A 178 -8.31 26.04 22.97
N ASP A 179 -8.53 27.24 23.50
CA ASP A 179 -8.07 28.50 22.91
C ASP A 179 -6.58 28.38 22.50
N PRO A 180 -6.20 28.72 21.24
CA PRO A 180 -4.81 28.70 20.79
C PRO A 180 -3.81 29.49 21.66
N PHE A 181 -4.31 30.49 22.40
CA PHE A 181 -3.54 31.32 23.34
C PHE A 181 -3.58 30.79 24.78
N HIS A 182 -4.21 29.63 25.02
CA HIS A 182 -4.27 29.04 26.34
C HIS A 182 -2.87 28.72 26.88
N PRO A 183 -2.59 28.97 28.17
CA PRO A 183 -1.27 28.72 28.79
C PRO A 183 -0.75 27.29 28.64
N PHE A 184 -1.65 26.31 28.42
CA PHE A 184 -1.30 24.93 28.05
C PHE A 184 -0.33 24.88 26.86
N PHE A 185 -0.55 25.67 25.82
CA PHE A 185 0.32 25.70 24.64
C PHE A 185 1.71 26.30 24.93
N ALA A 186 1.85 27.15 25.95
CA ALA A 186 3.15 27.66 26.39
C ALA A 186 4.00 26.59 27.10
N SER A 187 3.38 25.48 27.56
CA SER A 187 4.08 24.34 28.17
C SER A 187 4.46 23.25 27.17
N ILE A 188 3.99 23.33 25.91
CA ILE A 188 4.37 22.39 24.86
C ILE A 188 5.75 22.81 24.33
N PRO A 189 6.75 21.90 24.31
CA PRO A 189 8.05 22.20 23.73
C PRO A 189 7.90 22.69 22.28
N SER A 190 8.74 23.64 21.88
CA SER A 190 8.75 24.17 20.51
C SER A 190 8.87 23.03 19.49
N PHE A 191 8.12 23.15 18.40
CA PHE A 191 8.10 22.20 17.28
C PHE A 191 9.36 22.31 16.40
N ASP A 192 10.17 23.34 16.62
CA ASP A 192 11.22 23.76 15.68
C ASP A 192 12.35 22.74 15.55
N ASP A 193 12.87 22.24 16.67
CA ASP A 193 13.97 21.27 16.63
C ASP A 193 13.50 19.94 16.03
N THR A 194 12.23 19.56 16.26
CA THR A 194 11.66 18.31 15.75
C THR A 194 11.55 18.33 14.23
N LEU A 195 11.16 19.45 13.63
CA LEU A 195 10.97 19.56 12.17
C LEU A 195 12.27 19.61 11.39
N SER A 196 13.40 19.87 12.05
CA SER A 196 14.72 19.84 11.41
C SER A 196 15.05 18.48 10.77
N ILE A 197 14.32 17.42 11.11
CA ILE A 197 14.43 16.10 10.48
C ILE A 197 14.08 16.07 9.00
N PHE A 198 13.44 17.12 8.45
CA PHE A 198 13.08 17.19 7.03
C PHE A 198 14.02 18.07 6.21
N GLU A 199 15.01 18.70 6.85
CA GLU A 199 15.97 19.59 6.17
C GLU A 199 16.84 18.84 5.15
N ASP A 200 17.12 17.56 5.39
CA ASP A 200 17.91 16.69 4.52
C ASP A 200 17.13 16.09 3.35
N ALA A 201 15.83 16.39 3.21
CA ALA A 201 14.96 15.83 2.17
C ALA A 201 15.24 16.41 0.76
N THR A 202 16.47 16.34 0.29
CA THR A 202 16.98 17.06 -0.89
C THR A 202 16.25 16.78 -2.21
N ARG A 203 15.52 15.66 -2.31
CA ARG A 203 14.72 15.28 -3.48
C ARG A 203 13.23 15.58 -3.32
N LEU A 204 12.83 16.27 -2.27
CA LEU A 204 11.43 16.52 -1.92
C LEU A 204 10.76 17.43 -2.95
N LYS A 205 9.72 16.91 -3.60
CA LYS A 205 8.89 17.64 -4.57
C LYS A 205 7.54 18.03 -3.99
N THR A 206 6.97 17.19 -3.13
CA THR A 206 5.67 17.43 -2.52
C THR A 206 5.77 17.32 -1.00
N PHE A 207 5.42 18.39 -0.31
CA PHE A 207 5.24 18.40 1.13
C PHE A 207 3.80 18.76 1.47
N ASN A 208 3.10 17.89 2.18
CA ASN A 208 1.78 18.18 2.71
C ASN A 208 1.81 17.98 4.22
N TRP A 209 1.44 19.02 4.97
CA TRP A 209 1.24 18.91 6.40
C TRP A 209 -0.19 19.30 6.74
N THR A 210 -0.94 18.34 7.28
CA THR A 210 -2.28 18.56 7.81
C THR A 210 -2.29 18.61 9.34
N ASN A 211 -3.30 19.27 9.90
CA ASN A 211 -3.40 19.51 11.34
C ASN A 211 -2.17 20.25 11.89
N VAL A 212 -1.69 21.24 11.13
CA VAL A 212 -0.57 22.09 11.54
C VAL A 212 -0.95 22.76 12.88
N PRO A 213 -0.15 22.60 13.94
CA PRO A 213 -0.45 23.23 15.23
C PRO A 213 -0.48 24.76 15.08
N TYR A 214 -1.15 25.48 15.97
CA TYR A 214 -1.22 26.94 15.93
C TYR A 214 0.15 27.65 16.06
N ARG A 215 1.21 26.92 16.45
CA ARG A 215 2.58 27.43 16.53
C ARG A 215 3.64 26.41 16.03
N PRO A 216 3.92 26.33 14.73
CA PRO A 216 5.26 26.00 14.26
C PRO A 216 6.06 27.31 14.18
N LEU A 217 7.12 27.48 14.96
CA LEU A 217 7.90 28.72 14.95
C LEU A 217 8.89 28.74 13.77
N SER A 218 9.31 27.58 13.24
CA SER A 218 10.03 27.45 11.97
C SER A 218 9.96 26.05 11.35
N LEU A 219 9.60 25.97 10.06
CA LEU A 219 9.73 24.77 9.23
C LEU A 219 10.77 25.06 8.14
N ARG A 220 11.86 24.29 8.12
CA ARG A 220 12.88 24.38 7.07
C ARG A 220 12.77 23.18 6.15
N LEU A 221 12.55 23.46 4.87
CA LEU A 221 12.54 22.46 3.80
C LEU A 221 13.60 22.84 2.76
N PRO A 222 14.20 21.86 2.07
CA PRO A 222 15.08 22.13 0.95
C PRO A 222 14.25 22.75 -0.18
N CYS A 223 14.57 24.00 -0.55
CA CYS A 223 13.85 24.73 -1.59
C CYS A 223 14.17 24.21 -3.01
N SER A 224 15.23 23.41 -3.18
CA SER A 224 15.64 22.90 -4.49
C SER A 224 14.72 21.79 -4.98
N GLY A 225 13.87 22.09 -5.97
CA GLY A 225 12.99 21.10 -6.60
C GLY A 225 11.64 20.88 -5.91
N LEU A 226 11.31 21.69 -4.91
CA LEU A 226 10.01 21.66 -4.24
C LEU A 226 8.94 22.27 -5.15
N GLU A 227 8.00 21.45 -5.60
CA GLU A 227 6.95 21.83 -6.56
C GLU A 227 5.63 22.17 -5.86
N HIS A 228 5.29 21.43 -4.80
CA HIS A 228 4.00 21.53 -4.12
C HIS A 228 4.18 21.54 -2.61
N VAL A 229 3.67 22.59 -1.97
CA VAL A 229 3.60 22.71 -0.51
C VAL A 229 2.16 23.00 -0.10
N VAL A 230 1.60 22.14 0.73
CA VAL A 230 0.28 22.32 1.31
C VAL A 230 0.42 22.30 2.82
N LEU A 231 0.06 23.41 3.47
CA LEU A 231 -0.02 23.52 4.93
C LEU A 231 -1.48 23.75 5.29
N ALA A 232 -2.15 22.72 5.78
CA ALA A 232 -3.52 22.80 6.25
C ALA A 232 -3.52 22.87 7.78
N GLY A 233 -3.87 24.03 8.32
CA GLY A 233 -4.15 24.19 9.75
C GLY A 233 -5.40 23.42 10.17
N ILE A 234 -5.75 23.54 11.46
CA ILE A 234 -7.08 23.18 11.94
C ILE A 234 -8.05 24.15 11.25
N ALA A 235 -8.53 23.79 10.06
CA ALA A 235 -9.67 24.43 9.48
C ALA A 235 -10.84 24.19 10.43
N ASP A 236 -11.52 25.27 10.79
CA ASP A 236 -12.83 25.26 11.43
C ASP A 236 -13.76 24.30 10.67
N HIS A 237 -13.79 23.03 11.08
CA HIS A 237 -14.93 22.17 10.80
C HIS A 237 -16.05 22.58 11.75
N GLN A 238 -16.61 23.77 11.49
CA GLN A 238 -17.98 24.06 11.85
C GLN A 238 -18.88 23.34 10.83
N CYS A 239 -19.47 22.25 11.28
CA CYS A 239 -20.87 21.92 11.00
C CYS A 239 -21.52 21.65 12.37
#